data_AF-A0A534VY12-F1
#
_entry.id   AF-A0A534VY12-F1
#
_cell.length_a   1.000
_cell.length_b   1.000
_cell.length_c   1.000
_cell.angle_alpha   90.00
_cell.angle_beta   90.00
_cell.angle_gamma   90.00
#
_symmetry.space_group_name_H-M   'P 1'
#
loop_
_entity.id
_entity.type
_entity.pdbx_description
1 polymer ?
#
loop_
_entity_poly.entity_id
_entity_poly.type
_entity_poly.pdbx_seq_one_letter_code
_entity_poly.pdbx_strand_id
1 'polypeptide(L)' 'MTKTPVDVPEELFAALRRHFDEAQLVELTAAVAWENYRARFNHALLIEAEGFSEGAYCPLPERPERER' A
#
# COMPACT_ATOMS: atom_id res chain seq x y z
N MET A 1 -0.33 -8.20 -0.27
CA MET A 1 0.35 -9.17 0.65
C MET A 1 0.53 -8.61 2.07
N THR A 2 -0.36 -7.73 2.54
CA THR A 2 -0.29 -7.14 3.90
C THR A 2 -1.07 -7.95 4.94
N LYS A 3 -2.23 -8.49 4.53
CA LYS A 3 -3.06 -9.42 5.32
C LYS A 3 -2.27 -10.69 5.65
N THR A 4 -2.47 -11.20 6.87
CA THR A 4 -1.91 -12.49 7.33
C THR A 4 -3.07 -13.36 7.85
N PRO A 5 -3.33 -14.55 7.27
CA PRO A 5 -2.59 -15.17 6.16
C PRO A 5 -2.75 -14.39 4.84
N VAL A 6 -1.77 -14.53 3.95
CA VAL A 6 -1.80 -13.88 2.64
C VAL A 6 -2.90 -14.53 1.80
N ASP A 7 -3.75 -13.68 1.22
CA ASP A 7 -4.86 -14.05 0.38
C ASP A 7 -5.04 -12.94 -0.66
N VAL A 8 -4.94 -13.28 -1.94
CA VAL A 8 -5.04 -12.35 -3.07
C VAL A 8 -6.09 -12.90 -4.04
N PRO A 9 -7.28 -12.30 -4.09
CA PRO A 9 -8.36 -12.79 -4.95
C PRO A 9 -8.00 -12.75 -6.44
N GLU A 10 -8.47 -13.73 -7.21
CA GLU A 10 -8.22 -13.79 -8.65
C GLU A 10 -8.83 -12.58 -9.37
N GLU A 11 -9.96 -12.06 -8.89
CA GLU A 11 -10.63 -10.89 -9.45
C GLU A 11 -9.72 -9.65 -9.39
N LEU A 12 -8.86 -9.56 -8.36
CA LEU A 12 -7.87 -8.48 -8.25
C LEU A 12 -6.74 -8.67 -9.26
N PHE A 13 -6.24 -9.89 -9.44
CA PHE A 13 -5.23 -10.18 -10.46
C PHE A 13 -5.74 -9.90 -11.87
N ALA A 14 -6.97 -10.33 -12.18
CA ALA A 14 -7.64 -10.05 -13.44
C ALA A 14 -7.81 -8.54 -13.67
N ALA A 15 -8.12 -7.77 -12.62
CA ALA A 15 -8.20 -6.32 -12.72
C ALA A 15 -6.84 -5.67 -13.00
N LEU A 16 -5.78 -6.11 -12.33
CA LEU A 16 -4.43 -5.58 -12.52
C LEU A 16 -3.87 -5.90 -13.92
N ARG A 17 -4.16 -7.08 -14.47
CA ARG A 17 -3.77 -7.48 -15.84
C ARG A 17 -4.34 -6.59 -16.95
N ARG A 18 -5.37 -5.78 -16.66
CA ARG A 18 -5.86 -4.76 -17.61
C ARG A 18 -4.93 -3.55 -17.71
N HIS A 19 -4.01 -3.38 -16.77
CA HIS A 19 -3.13 -2.22 -16.63
C HIS A 19 -1.66 -2.57 -16.71
N PHE A 20 -1.29 -3.79 -16.33
CA PHE A 20 0.10 -4.25 -16.23
C PHE A 20 0.31 -5.54 -17.02
N ASP A 21 1.47 -5.63 -17.68
CA ASP A 21 1.94 -6.90 -18.22
C ASP A 21 2.50 -7.81 -17.12
N GLU A 22 2.83 -9.06 -17.47
CA GLU A 22 3.31 -10.06 -16.51
C GLU A 22 4.63 -9.64 -15.83
N ALA A 23 5.55 -8.97 -16.53
CA ALA A 23 6.80 -8.51 -15.93
C ALA A 23 6.54 -7.39 -14.91
N GLN A 24 5.69 -6.43 -15.26
CA GLN A 24 5.26 -5.36 -14.38
C GLN A 24 4.50 -5.87 -13.15
N LEU A 25 3.71 -6.95 -13.28
CA LEU A 25 3.05 -7.59 -12.14
C LEU A 25 4.06 -8.24 -11.19
N VAL A 26 5.11 -8.86 -11.71
CA VAL A 26 6.21 -9.41 -10.89
C VAL A 26 6.91 -8.28 -10.15
N GLU A 27 7.25 -7.18 -10.82
CA GLU A 27 7.88 -6.01 -10.21
C GLU A 27 7.00 -5.37 -9.13
N LEU A 28 5.71 -5.20 -9.41
CA LEU A 28 4.73 -4.67 -8.45
C LEU A 28 4.64 -5.56 -7.21
N THR A 29 4.59 -6.88 -7.41
CA THR A 29 4.54 -7.86 -6.31
C THR A 29 5.81 -7.80 -5.47
N ALA A 30 6.98 -7.69 -6.10
CA ALA A 30 8.26 -7.54 -5.42
C ALA A 30 8.33 -6.26 -4.58
N ALA A 31 7.88 -5.12 -5.14
CA ALA A 31 7.79 -3.86 -4.41
C ALA A 31 6.88 -3.97 -3.19
N VAL A 32 5.68 -4.55 -3.34
CA VAL A 32 4.75 -4.78 -2.22
C VAL A 32 5.37 -5.67 -1.14
N ALA A 33 6.07 -6.74 -1.52
CA ALA A 33 6.74 -7.62 -0.58
C ALA A 33 7.86 -6.90 0.19
N TRP A 34 8.65 -6.08 -0.50
CA TRP A 34 9.73 -5.29 0.09
C TRP A 34 9.20 -4.26 1.11
N GLU A 35 8.13 -3.53 0.76
CA GLU A 35 7.49 -2.62 1.72
C GLU A 35 6.93 -3.35 2.94
N ASN A 36 6.34 -4.54 2.72
CA ASN A 36 5.81 -5.32 3.82
C ASN A 36 6.92 -5.82 4.77
N TYR A 37 8.07 -6.23 4.21
CA TYR A 37 9.25 -6.57 4.99
C TYR A 37 9.73 -5.40 5.85
N ARG A 38 9.94 -4.22 5.23
CA ARG A 38 10.39 -3.03 5.97
C ARG A 38 9.42 -2.62 7.06
N ALA A 39 8.12 -2.65 6.79
CA ALA A 39 7.09 -2.35 7.79
C ALA A 39 7.18 -3.30 9.00
N ARG A 40 7.29 -4.62 8.76
CA ARG A 40 7.40 -5.62 9.83
C ARG A 40 8.73 -5.50 10.59
N PHE A 41 9.82 -5.28 9.87
CA PHE A 41 11.15 -5.09 10.46
C PHE A 41 11.19 -3.87 11.38
N ASN A 42 10.72 -2.72 10.88
CA ASN A 42 10.67 -1.48 11.66
C ASN A 42 9.78 -1.64 12.89
N HIS A 43 8.59 -2.24 12.73
CA HIS A 43 7.69 -2.49 13.85
C HIS A 43 8.29 -3.43 14.90
N ALA A 44 9.00 -4.49 14.48
CA ALA A 44 9.65 -5.42 15.40
C ALA A 44 10.74 -4.77 16.25
N LEU A 45 11.39 -3.72 15.72
CA LEU A 45 12.48 -3.00 16.38
C LEU A 45 12.03 -1.66 17.00
N LEU A 46 10.73 -1.35 16.97
CA LEU A 46 10.18 -0.07 17.44
C LEU A 46 10.87 1.14 16.77
N ILE A 47 11.20 1.02 15.48
CA ILE A 47 11.78 2.12 14.69
C ILE A 47 10.66 3.10 14.34
N GLU A 48 10.76 4.33 14.84
CA GLU A 48 9.80 5.41 14.60
C GLU A 48 10.23 6.29 13.41
N ALA A 49 9.36 7.24 13.05
CA ALA A 49 9.67 8.22 12.00
C ALA A 49 10.66 9.28 12.51
N GLU A 50 11.52 9.78 11.61
CA GLU A 50 12.56 10.78 11.90
C GLU A 50 12.04 12.23 12.04
N GLY A 51 10.75 12.42 12.34
CA GLY A 51 10.18 13.74 12.62
C GLY A 51 10.10 14.72 11.45
N PHE A 52 10.50 14.37 10.21
CA PHE A 52 10.47 15.29 9.05
C PHE A 52 9.10 15.90 8.73
N SER A 53 8.03 15.25 9.18
CA SER A 53 6.64 15.70 9.00
C SER A 53 6.01 16.19 10.31
N GLU A 54 6.79 16.46 11.35
CA GLU A 54 6.27 16.97 12.61
C GLU A 54 5.57 18.32 12.40
N GLY A 55 4.33 18.44 12.88
CA GLY A 55 3.48 19.61 12.66
C GLY A 55 2.87 19.72 11.25
N ALA A 56 3.21 18.83 10.32
CA ALA A 56 2.53 18.76 9.03
C ALA A 56 1.13 18.17 9.19
N TYR A 57 0.17 18.67 8.40
CA TYR A 57 -1.16 18.10 8.29
C TYR A 57 -1.44 17.69 6.84
N CYS A 58 -2.20 16.62 6.65
CA CYS A 58 -2.68 16.24 5.33
C CYS A 58 -3.96 17.04 5.03
N PRO A 59 -3.99 17.95 4.03
CA PRO A 59 -5.23 18.61 3.65
C PRO A 59 -6.17 17.57 3.02
N LEU A 60 -7.28 17.31 3.69
CA LEU A 60 -8.34 16.49 3.12
C LEU A 60 -9.12 17.32 2.09
N PRO A 61 -9.45 16.77 0.92
CA PRO A 61 -10.32 17.45 -0.02
C PRO A 61 -11.71 17.66 0.60
N GLU A 62 -12.37 18.76 0.24
CA GLU A 62 -13.76 19.00 0.63
C GLU A 62 -14.62 17.82 0.17
N ARG A 63 -15.47 17.31 1.06
CA ARG A 63 -16.44 16.28 0.68
C ARG A 63 -17.42 16.89 -0.32
N PRO A 64 -17.70 16.22 -1.45
CA PRO A 64 -18.73 16.70 -2.36
C PRO A 64 -20.08 16.81 -1.62
N GLU A 65 -20.84 17.86 -1.89
CA GLU A 65 -22.20 18.01 -1.37
C GLU A 65 -23.00 16.76 -1.76
N ARG A 66 -23.64 16.11 -0.78
CA ARG A 66 -24.57 15.02 -1.07
C ARG A 66 -25.79 15.63 -1.78
N GLU A 67 -25.97 15.32 -3.06
CA GLU A 67 -27.28 15.49 -3.71
C GLU A 67 -28.33 14.75 -2.86
N ARG A 68 -29.34 15.49 -2.39
CA ARG A 68 -30.48 14.98 -1.61
C ARG A 68 -31.55 14.41 -2.53
#